data_AF-A0A168JNF7-F1
#
_entry.id   AF-A0A168JNF7-F1
#
_cell.length_a   1.000
_cell.length_b   1.000
_cell.length_c   1.000
_cell.angle_alpha   90.00
_cell.angle_beta   90.00
_cell.angle_gamma   90.00
#
_symmetry.space_group_name_H-M   'P 1'
#
loop_
_entity.id
_entity.type
_entity.pdbx_description
1 polymer ?
#
loop_
_entity_poly.entity_id
_entity_poly.type
_entity_poly.pdbx_seq_one_letter_code
_entity_poly.pdbx_strand_id
1 'polypeptide(L)'
;MTTEMIAVNATLGTGLYWRGGQILELGGPLSTLLAFLLPGILAWAVMQCITEMLCIWPVPGALSVYVSEFIDPELGIAIGITYWFTYAASFAALVATAAAEIHYWKQDDKAFDGAVLYFLIPLFLIFLNCFRIDIYGWFEVISSSIKLVFLLIVICFMVTINVGGRVFTVADVRRNADEMIAGTANEATGTTYWDRPVEYDSDAAGTWFNSLAMSISIASFAYVGVEVVAASALEARWPNANARTNTDLSDRSNDELLIGQTVRFSSVYIPVLATISYVVAGVLASFNIRRGDCRLPRLSWVNSRECNSTSPSSNHTTYGTGSTTSAFVAIAIEAGLPPLDHVFNVFLVFTALTCACTNLYVASRALFGLTARLDDSPDQPLLLRWLAWFGKTNRHRVPMRAMIFSALSFCWVPFLQLHKNSTNISLFIEVLTTMGSDSVIIVWAFECWAFIRYYHCIARC
;
A
#
# COMPACT_ATOMS: atom_id res chain seq x y z
N MET A 1 -4.68 -19.12 -8.69
CA MET A 1 -4.14 -19.24 -7.32
C MET A 1 -2.92 -18.37 -7.03
N THR A 2 -1.75 -18.54 -7.66
CA THR A 2 -0.56 -17.71 -7.33
C THR A 2 -0.77 -16.22 -7.64
N THR A 3 -1.34 -15.89 -8.80
CA THR A 3 -1.61 -14.49 -9.20
C THR A 3 -2.68 -13.80 -8.36
N GLU A 4 -3.69 -14.53 -7.92
CA GLU A 4 -4.79 -13.99 -7.10
C GLU A 4 -4.28 -13.53 -5.74
N MET A 5 -3.33 -14.27 -5.14
CA MET A 5 -2.75 -13.93 -3.85
C MET A 5 -1.70 -12.82 -3.92
N ILE A 6 -1.00 -12.67 -5.06
CA ILE A 6 -0.11 -11.53 -5.33
C ILE A 6 -0.88 -10.21 -5.28
N ALA A 7 -2.05 -10.16 -5.92
CA ALA A 7 -2.88 -8.97 -5.92
C ALA A 7 -3.47 -8.62 -4.55
N VAL A 8 -3.82 -9.62 -3.74
CA VAL A 8 -4.21 -9.39 -2.34
C VAL A 8 -3.05 -8.78 -1.54
N ASN A 9 -1.80 -9.18 -1.80
CA ASN A 9 -0.63 -8.60 -1.16
C ASN A 9 -0.40 -7.13 -1.50
N ALA A 10 -0.57 -6.81 -2.78
CA ALA A 10 -0.38 -5.47 -3.31
C ALA A 10 -1.42 -4.50 -2.74
N THR A 11 -2.64 -4.99 -2.53
CA THR A 11 -3.76 -4.18 -2.08
C THR A 11 -3.89 -4.05 -0.59
N LEU A 12 -3.60 -5.09 0.20
CA LEU A 12 -3.71 -5.06 1.67
C LEU A 12 -2.35 -4.79 2.30
N GLY A 13 -2.14 -3.54 2.72
CA GLY A 13 -0.82 -3.06 3.12
C GLY A 13 -0.79 -1.98 4.18
N THR A 14 0.38 -1.36 4.31
CA THR A 14 0.69 -0.29 5.27
C THR A 14 -0.13 0.97 5.11
N GLY A 15 -0.77 1.17 3.95
CA GLY A 15 -1.66 2.30 3.69
C GLY A 15 -2.71 2.44 4.78
N LEU A 16 -3.40 1.35 5.16
CA LEU A 16 -4.37 1.39 6.25
C LEU A 16 -3.74 1.85 7.58
N TYR A 17 -2.62 1.23 7.95
CA TYR A 17 -2.05 1.36 9.29
C TYR A 17 -1.37 2.71 9.54
N TRP A 18 -0.61 3.18 8.56
CA TRP A 18 0.10 4.45 8.62
C TRP A 18 -0.80 5.62 8.22
N ARG A 19 -1.43 5.53 7.04
CA ARG A 19 -2.24 6.63 6.49
C ARG A 19 -3.57 6.77 7.22
N GLY A 20 -4.14 5.69 7.75
CA GLY A 20 -5.38 5.76 8.54
C GLY A 20 -5.26 6.67 9.76
N GLY A 21 -4.12 6.64 10.47
CA GLY A 21 -3.86 7.55 11.58
C GLY A 21 -3.72 9.00 11.14
N GLN A 22 -3.05 9.23 10.00
CA GLN A 22 -2.87 10.57 9.42
C GLN A 22 -4.19 11.17 8.93
N ILE A 23 -5.04 10.35 8.31
CA ILE A 23 -6.38 10.75 7.87
C ILE A 23 -7.26 11.09 9.08
N LEU A 24 -7.19 10.27 10.13
CA LEU A 24 -7.95 10.51 11.36
C LEU A 24 -7.53 11.82 12.01
N GLU A 25 -6.23 12.10 12.12
CA GLU A 25 -5.67 13.35 12.66
C GLU A 25 -6.10 14.58 11.85
N LEU A 26 -6.05 14.48 10.52
CA LEU A 26 -6.36 15.56 9.57
C LEU A 26 -7.86 15.91 9.51
N GLY A 27 -8.73 14.92 9.27
CA GLY A 27 -10.14 15.13 8.93
C GLY A 27 -11.15 14.54 9.91
N GLY A 28 -10.68 13.86 10.96
CA GLY A 28 -11.53 13.26 11.97
C GLY A 28 -12.24 11.98 11.53
N PRO A 29 -13.22 11.51 12.33
CA PRO A 29 -13.82 10.19 12.14
C PRO A 29 -14.62 10.04 10.84
N LEU A 30 -15.43 11.04 10.49
CA LEU A 30 -16.23 10.99 9.26
C LEU A 30 -15.35 11.04 8.02
N SER A 31 -14.28 11.85 8.02
CA SER A 31 -13.33 11.86 6.92
C SER A 31 -12.60 10.54 6.81
N THR A 32 -12.28 9.86 7.91
CA THR A 32 -11.67 8.52 7.88
C THR A 32 -12.56 7.50 7.16
N LEU A 33 -13.86 7.48 7.49
CA LEU A 33 -14.83 6.60 6.81
C LEU A 33 -14.92 6.91 5.32
N LEU A 34 -15.14 8.18 4.96
CA LEU A 34 -15.34 8.59 3.57
C LEU A 34 -14.07 8.46 2.73
N ALA A 35 -12.90 8.73 3.31
CA ALA A 35 -11.62 8.64 2.64
C ALA A 35 -11.24 7.21 2.27
N PHE A 36 -11.65 6.19 3.03
CA PHE A 36 -11.50 4.80 2.58
C PHE A 36 -12.65 4.37 1.65
N LEU A 37 -13.89 4.75 1.94
CA LEU A 37 -15.04 4.31 1.14
C LEU A 37 -15.00 4.80 -0.32
N LEU A 38 -14.73 6.08 -0.55
CA LEU A 38 -14.84 6.69 -1.89
C LEU A 38 -13.76 6.19 -2.88
N PRO A 39 -12.45 6.20 -2.55
CA PRO A 39 -11.43 5.54 -3.37
C PRO A 39 -11.67 4.04 -3.53
N GLY A 40 -12.26 3.36 -2.54
CA GLY A 40 -12.61 1.95 -2.67
C GLY A 40 -13.66 1.66 -3.73
N ILE A 41 -14.72 2.48 -3.80
CA ILE A 41 -15.73 2.40 -4.86
C ILE A 41 -15.10 2.72 -6.22
N LEU A 42 -14.24 3.75 -6.29
CA LEU A 42 -13.51 4.10 -7.50
C LEU A 42 -12.62 2.93 -7.97
N ALA A 43 -11.80 2.38 -7.08
CA ALA A 43 -10.92 1.25 -7.36
C ALA A 43 -11.71 0.04 -7.87
N TRP A 44 -12.86 -0.25 -7.27
CA TRP A 44 -13.75 -1.31 -7.74
C TRP A 44 -14.27 -1.06 -9.16
N ALA A 45 -14.74 0.16 -9.45
CA ALA A 45 -15.24 0.53 -10.78
C ALA A 45 -14.15 0.44 -11.86
N VAL A 46 -12.95 0.97 -11.56
CA VAL A 46 -11.79 0.88 -12.46
C VAL A 46 -11.42 -0.57 -12.75
N MET A 47 -11.43 -1.43 -11.73
CA MET A 47 -11.13 -2.85 -11.91
C MET A 47 -12.17 -3.57 -12.77
N GLN A 48 -13.44 -3.17 -12.76
CA GLN A 48 -14.43 -3.71 -13.70
C GLN A 48 -14.05 -3.37 -15.15
N CYS A 49 -13.70 -2.11 -15.42
CA CYS A 49 -13.29 -1.65 -16.75
C CYS A 49 -12.06 -2.41 -17.28
N ILE A 50 -11.00 -2.49 -16.47
CA ILE A 50 -9.74 -3.15 -16.87
C ILE A 50 -9.98 -4.65 -17.11
N THR A 51 -10.78 -5.28 -16.27
CA THR A 51 -11.03 -6.73 -16.32
C THR A 51 -11.83 -7.14 -17.54
N GLU A 52 -12.81 -6.34 -17.96
CA GLU A 52 -13.57 -6.62 -19.16
C GLU A 52 -12.67 -6.57 -20.40
N MET A 53 -11.81 -5.53 -20.51
CA MET A 53 -10.80 -5.46 -21.58
C MET A 53 -9.82 -6.63 -21.52
N LEU A 54 -9.37 -7.04 -20.33
CA LEU A 54 -8.42 -8.13 -20.16
C LEU A 54 -9.00 -9.51 -20.47
N CYS A 55 -10.28 -9.73 -20.18
CA CYS A 55 -10.96 -10.98 -20.53
C CYS A 55 -11.09 -11.16 -22.05
N ILE A 56 -11.25 -10.07 -22.80
CA ILE A 56 -11.45 -10.11 -24.25
C ILE A 56 -10.12 -10.03 -25.00
N TRP A 57 -9.23 -9.13 -24.57
CA TRP A 57 -7.92 -8.93 -25.16
C TRP A 57 -6.81 -8.97 -24.10
N PRO A 58 -6.36 -10.17 -23.71
CA PRO A 58 -5.28 -10.33 -22.76
C PRO A 58 -3.93 -9.94 -23.40
N VAL A 59 -3.35 -8.83 -22.96
CA VAL A 59 -2.03 -8.35 -23.42
C VAL A 59 -1.07 -8.01 -22.25
N PRO A 60 0.21 -8.43 -22.30
CA PRO A 60 1.17 -8.10 -21.24
C PRO A 60 1.44 -6.59 -21.22
N GLY A 61 1.52 -6.01 -20.03
CA GLY A 61 1.60 -4.55 -19.87
C GLY A 61 0.29 -3.84 -20.22
N ALA A 62 -0.84 -4.53 -20.01
CA ALA A 62 -2.21 -4.14 -20.37
C ALA A 62 -2.49 -2.65 -20.21
N LEU A 63 -2.17 -2.08 -19.06
CA LEU A 63 -2.48 -0.68 -18.72
C LEU A 63 -1.95 0.31 -19.78
N SER A 64 -0.63 0.32 -20.00
CA SER A 64 -0.04 1.19 -21.03
C SER A 64 -0.53 0.87 -22.45
N VAL A 65 -0.79 -0.41 -22.74
CA VAL A 65 -1.15 -0.87 -24.09
C VAL A 65 -2.58 -0.48 -24.46
N TYR A 66 -3.53 -0.58 -23.53
CA TYR A 66 -4.91 -0.17 -23.78
C TYR A 66 -5.02 1.32 -24.05
N VAL A 67 -4.27 2.14 -23.31
CA VAL A 67 -4.20 3.57 -23.57
C VAL A 67 -3.55 3.85 -24.94
N SER A 68 -2.44 3.18 -25.27
CA SER A 68 -1.78 3.31 -26.58
C SER A 68 -2.68 2.94 -27.75
N GLU A 69 -3.50 1.89 -27.61
CA GLU A 69 -4.31 1.36 -28.71
C GLU A 69 -5.63 2.14 -28.88
N PHE A 70 -6.32 2.48 -27.78
CA PHE A 70 -7.66 3.05 -27.83
C PHE A 70 -7.71 4.57 -27.73
N ILE A 71 -6.63 5.22 -27.27
CA ILE A 71 -6.56 6.68 -27.13
C ILE A 71 -5.46 7.25 -28.02
N ASP A 72 -4.20 7.03 -27.65
CA ASP A 72 -3.05 7.58 -28.34
C ASP A 72 -1.74 6.87 -27.95
N PRO A 73 -0.85 6.54 -28.92
CA PRO A 73 0.42 5.86 -28.64
C PRO A 73 1.36 6.61 -27.68
N GLU A 74 1.52 7.93 -27.82
CA GLU A 74 2.41 8.74 -26.99
C GLU A 74 1.88 8.85 -25.57
N LEU A 75 0.56 8.99 -25.44
CA LEU A 75 -0.11 8.99 -24.15
C LEU A 75 0.09 7.65 -23.42
N GLY A 76 -0.01 6.51 -24.12
CA GLY A 76 0.25 5.21 -23.48
C GLY A 76 1.70 5.04 -23.00
N ILE A 77 2.68 5.68 -23.66
CA ILE A 77 4.06 5.77 -23.16
C ILE A 77 4.10 6.58 -21.86
N ALA A 78 3.44 7.75 -21.83
CA ALA A 78 3.38 8.59 -20.64
C ALA A 78 2.73 7.87 -19.45
N ILE A 79 1.65 7.12 -19.70
CA ILE A 79 0.98 6.28 -18.68
C ILE A 79 1.90 5.15 -18.21
N GLY A 80 2.63 4.48 -19.11
CA GLY A 80 3.61 3.47 -18.73
C GLY A 80 4.72 4.01 -17.82
N ILE A 81 5.24 5.20 -18.11
CA ILE A 81 6.24 5.90 -17.27
C ILE A 81 5.65 6.29 -15.92
N THR A 82 4.43 6.84 -15.93
CA THR A 82 3.71 7.25 -14.71
C THR A 82 3.46 6.05 -13.80
N TYR A 83 3.03 4.93 -14.38
CA TYR A 83 2.82 3.68 -13.66
C TYR A 83 4.13 3.14 -13.06
N TRP A 84 5.23 3.13 -13.84
CA TRP A 84 6.55 2.77 -13.31
C TRP A 84 6.98 3.67 -12.14
N PHE A 85 6.82 4.99 -12.30
CA PHE A 85 7.17 5.99 -11.29
C PHE A 85 6.40 5.75 -9.98
N THR A 86 5.09 5.50 -10.04
CA THR A 86 4.26 5.20 -8.86
C THR A 86 4.87 4.10 -8.01
N TYR A 87 5.19 2.96 -8.61
CA TYR A 87 5.69 1.80 -7.88
C TYR A 87 7.15 1.95 -7.44
N ALA A 88 7.99 2.61 -8.24
CA ALA A 88 9.37 2.88 -7.88
C ALA A 88 9.49 3.88 -6.71
N ALA A 89 8.69 4.95 -6.72
CA ALA A 89 8.63 5.91 -5.61
C ALA A 89 8.00 5.26 -4.35
N SER A 90 6.94 4.46 -4.52
CA SER A 90 6.28 3.76 -3.41
C SER A 90 7.19 2.72 -2.75
N PHE A 91 8.10 2.08 -3.48
CA PHE A 91 9.13 1.22 -2.90
C PHE A 91 9.99 1.98 -1.87
N ALA A 92 10.51 3.16 -2.26
CA ALA A 92 11.32 3.98 -1.36
C ALA A 92 10.51 4.50 -0.17
N ALA A 93 9.26 4.91 -0.40
CA ALA A 93 8.37 5.36 0.67
C ALA A 93 8.09 4.25 1.70
N LEU A 94 7.87 3.00 1.26
CA LEU A 94 7.62 1.88 2.16
C LEU A 94 8.85 1.44 2.95
N VAL A 95 10.05 1.58 2.38
CA VAL A 95 11.31 1.41 3.13
C VAL A 95 11.42 2.49 4.21
N ALA A 96 11.09 3.74 3.90
CA ALA A 96 11.08 4.83 4.86
C ALA A 96 10.02 4.62 5.96
N THR A 97 8.83 4.12 5.62
CA THR A 97 7.81 3.74 6.60
C THR A 97 8.30 2.60 7.51
N ALA A 98 8.92 1.56 6.95
CA ALA A 98 9.49 0.48 7.75
C ALA A 98 10.54 0.99 8.75
N ALA A 99 11.35 1.97 8.34
CA ALA A 99 12.32 2.60 9.23
C ALA A 99 11.65 3.42 10.34
N ALA A 100 10.62 4.19 10.01
CA ALA A 100 9.85 4.96 10.99
C ALA A 100 9.19 4.05 12.05
N GLU A 101 8.69 2.88 11.65
CA GLU A 101 8.16 1.90 12.61
C GLU A 101 9.29 1.26 13.45
N ILE A 102 10.49 1.05 12.92
CA ILE A 102 11.63 0.51 13.71
C ILE A 102 12.12 1.50 14.77
N HIS A 103 11.96 2.81 14.54
CA HIS A 103 12.29 3.86 15.52
C HIS A 103 11.50 3.75 16.82
N TYR A 104 10.38 3.02 16.80
CA TYR A 104 9.64 2.66 18.01
C TYR A 104 10.53 1.96 19.07
N TRP A 105 11.44 1.06 18.68
CA TRP A 105 12.35 0.38 19.65
C TRP A 105 13.69 1.05 19.78
N LYS A 106 14.21 1.62 18.70
CA LYS A 106 15.56 2.16 18.63
C LYS A 106 15.54 3.54 17.99
N GLN A 107 15.44 4.55 18.84
CA GLN A 107 15.42 5.95 18.43
C GLN A 107 16.85 6.51 18.29
N ASP A 108 17.03 7.47 17.38
CA ASP A 108 18.22 8.34 17.26
C ASP A 108 19.56 7.71 16.83
N ASP A 109 19.59 6.48 16.30
CA ASP A 109 20.82 5.87 15.73
C ASP A 109 20.93 6.06 14.21
N LYS A 110 21.46 7.22 13.80
CA LYS A 110 21.66 7.56 12.38
C LYS A 110 22.55 6.57 11.62
N ALA A 111 23.51 5.93 12.28
CA ALA A 111 24.40 4.98 11.64
C ALA A 111 23.65 3.69 11.32
N PHE A 112 22.80 3.24 12.25
CA PHE A 112 21.90 2.12 12.04
C PHE A 112 20.87 2.42 10.95
N ASP A 113 20.26 3.61 10.97
CA ASP A 113 19.30 4.04 9.95
C ASP A 113 19.92 4.02 8.55
N GLY A 114 21.07 4.68 8.38
CA GLY A 114 21.74 4.74 7.08
C GLY A 114 22.24 3.40 6.56
N ALA A 115 22.91 2.62 7.41
CA ALA A 115 23.58 1.38 6.98
C ALA A 115 22.63 0.18 6.90
N VAL A 116 21.74 0.02 7.89
CA VAL A 116 20.86 -1.14 7.97
C VAL A 116 19.54 -0.86 7.27
N LEU A 117 18.85 0.23 7.63
CA LEU A 117 17.49 0.48 7.16
C LEU A 117 17.44 0.98 5.72
N TYR A 118 18.33 1.88 5.34
CA TYR A 118 18.29 2.51 4.01
C TYR A 118 19.21 1.85 2.98
N PHE A 119 20.17 1.02 3.40
CA PHE A 119 21.07 0.30 2.50
C PHE A 119 20.85 -1.22 2.52
N LEU A 120 21.07 -1.87 3.65
CA LEU A 120 21.05 -3.35 3.74
C LEU A 120 19.65 -3.93 3.49
N ILE A 121 18.59 -3.33 4.04
CA ILE A 121 17.21 -3.78 3.83
C ILE A 121 16.81 -3.67 2.35
N PRO A 122 16.93 -2.51 1.66
CA PRO A 122 16.64 -2.44 0.22
C PRO A 122 17.48 -3.39 -0.61
N LEU A 123 18.76 -3.58 -0.28
CA LEU A 123 19.63 -4.55 -0.95
C LEU A 123 19.10 -5.99 -0.79
N PHE A 124 18.63 -6.34 0.41
CA PHE A 124 17.99 -7.63 0.67
C PHE A 124 16.67 -7.79 -0.11
N LEU A 125 15.85 -6.75 -0.21
CA LEU A 125 14.61 -6.77 -1.00
C LEU A 125 14.88 -6.94 -2.51
N ILE A 126 15.94 -6.29 -3.03
CA ILE A 126 16.41 -6.50 -4.41
C ILE A 126 16.85 -7.96 -4.59
N PHE A 127 17.60 -8.50 -3.64
CA PHE A 127 18.05 -9.90 -3.68
C PHE A 127 16.87 -10.89 -3.69
N LEU A 128 15.85 -10.67 -2.85
CA LEU A 128 14.63 -11.49 -2.85
C LEU A 128 13.92 -11.47 -4.21
N ASN A 129 13.84 -10.29 -4.83
CA ASN A 129 13.22 -10.14 -6.13
C ASN A 129 14.04 -10.76 -7.30
N CYS A 130 15.32 -11.07 -7.07
CA CYS A 130 16.16 -11.73 -8.09
C CYS A 130 15.91 -13.24 -8.22
N PHE A 131 15.19 -13.86 -7.27
CA PHE A 131 14.84 -15.27 -7.36
C PHE A 131 13.90 -15.56 -8.54
N ARG A 132 13.82 -16.84 -8.93
CA ARG A 132 12.87 -17.27 -9.97
C ARG A 132 11.45 -16.90 -9.57
N ILE A 133 10.67 -16.50 -10.57
CA ILE A 133 9.28 -16.06 -10.42
C ILE A 133 8.41 -17.09 -9.69
N ASP A 134 8.66 -18.39 -9.88
CA ASP A 134 7.93 -19.47 -9.22
C ASP A 134 8.13 -19.44 -7.69
N ILE A 135 9.36 -19.20 -7.25
CA ILE A 135 9.72 -19.17 -5.83
C ILE A 135 9.19 -17.88 -5.21
N TYR A 136 9.36 -16.76 -5.90
CA TYR A 136 8.86 -15.46 -5.49
C TYR A 136 7.34 -15.48 -5.27
N GLY A 137 6.58 -16.09 -6.19
CA GLY A 137 5.13 -16.21 -6.07
C GLY A 137 4.68 -16.97 -4.80
N TRP A 138 5.42 -18.00 -4.37
CA TRP A 138 5.14 -18.71 -3.12
C TRP A 138 5.45 -17.87 -1.88
N PHE A 139 6.56 -17.13 -1.88
CA PHE A 139 6.88 -16.21 -0.79
C PHE A 139 5.79 -15.15 -0.62
N GLU A 140 5.30 -14.62 -1.73
CA GLU A 140 4.25 -13.61 -1.74
C GLU A 140 2.95 -14.18 -1.15
N VAL A 141 2.49 -15.34 -1.63
CA VAL A 141 1.33 -16.08 -1.09
C VAL A 141 1.39 -16.24 0.43
N ILE A 142 2.55 -16.68 0.96
CA ILE A 142 2.73 -16.88 2.41
C ILE A 142 2.66 -15.55 3.15
N SER A 143 3.36 -14.53 2.64
CA SER A 143 3.38 -13.20 3.27
C SER A 143 2.00 -12.55 3.33
N SER A 144 1.20 -12.68 2.27
CA SER A 144 -0.18 -12.15 2.21
C SER A 144 -1.12 -12.89 3.14
N SER A 145 -0.96 -14.21 3.26
CA SER A 145 -1.76 -15.03 4.16
C SER A 145 -1.56 -14.60 5.61
N ILE A 146 -0.30 -14.34 6.00
CA ILE A 146 0.05 -13.80 7.33
C ILE A 146 -0.60 -12.42 7.53
N LYS A 147 -0.56 -11.55 6.52
CA LYS A 147 -1.18 -10.21 6.62
C LYS A 147 -2.67 -10.23 6.82
N LEU A 148 -3.37 -11.08 6.07
CA LEU A 148 -4.82 -11.26 6.18
C LEU A 148 -5.22 -11.73 7.57
N VAL A 149 -4.54 -12.75 8.09
CA VAL A 149 -4.80 -13.27 9.44
C VAL A 149 -4.57 -12.19 10.49
N PHE A 150 -3.49 -11.43 10.37
CA PHE A 150 -3.20 -10.37 11.32
C PHE A 150 -4.21 -9.22 11.25
N LEU A 151 -4.62 -8.81 10.05
CA LEU A 151 -5.68 -7.81 9.87
C LEU A 151 -6.98 -8.23 10.58
N LEU A 152 -7.35 -9.51 10.48
CA LEU A 152 -8.50 -10.06 11.23
C LEU A 152 -8.28 -9.98 12.75
N ILE A 153 -7.07 -10.30 13.23
CA ILE A 153 -6.71 -10.18 14.66
C ILE A 153 -6.87 -8.72 15.13
N VAL A 154 -6.37 -7.75 14.36
CA VAL A 154 -6.51 -6.32 14.67
C VAL A 154 -7.97 -5.91 14.71
N ILE A 155 -8.78 -6.30 13.72
CA ILE A 155 -10.22 -5.99 13.69
C ILE A 155 -10.92 -6.57 14.93
N CYS A 156 -10.70 -7.84 15.25
CA CYS A 156 -11.27 -8.49 16.43
C CYS A 156 -10.84 -7.79 17.73
N PHE A 157 -9.58 -7.40 17.82
CA PHE A 157 -9.04 -6.67 18.97
C PHE A 157 -9.71 -5.30 19.13
N MET A 158 -9.86 -4.54 18.05
CA MET A 158 -10.52 -3.23 18.07
C MET A 158 -12.00 -3.34 18.47
N VAL A 159 -12.71 -4.37 17.99
CA VAL A 159 -14.08 -4.66 18.41
C VAL A 159 -14.14 -4.98 19.90
N THR A 160 -13.19 -5.76 20.41
CA THR A 160 -13.13 -6.13 21.83
C THR A 160 -12.98 -4.90 22.73
N ILE A 161 -12.08 -3.98 22.39
CA ILE A 161 -11.92 -2.72 23.14
C ILE A 161 -13.21 -1.88 23.07
N ASN A 162 -13.81 -1.75 21.87
CA ASN A 162 -15.01 -0.92 21.66
C ASN A 162 -16.22 -1.38 22.48
N VAL A 163 -16.38 -2.68 22.72
CA VAL A 163 -17.49 -3.25 23.52
C VAL A 163 -17.22 -3.16 25.03
N GLY A 164 -16.09 -2.55 25.45
CA GLY A 164 -15.66 -2.52 26.85
C GLY A 164 -15.10 -3.86 27.33
N GLY A 165 -14.76 -4.75 26.39
CA GLY A 165 -14.09 -6.01 26.67
C GLY A 165 -12.71 -5.74 27.24
N ARG A 166 -12.53 -5.98 28.54
CA ARG A 166 -11.21 -6.03 29.15
C ARG A 166 -10.47 -7.22 28.55
N VAL A 167 -9.33 -6.99 27.91
CA VAL A 167 -8.39 -8.07 27.63
C VAL A 167 -7.79 -8.48 28.97
N PHE A 168 -8.35 -9.52 29.58
CA PHE A 168 -7.86 -10.06 30.84
C PHE A 168 -6.45 -10.62 30.64
N THR A 169 -5.47 -10.05 31.35
CA THR A 169 -4.11 -10.58 31.39
C THR A 169 -3.92 -11.50 32.59
N VAL A 170 -2.90 -12.37 32.52
CA VAL A 170 -2.48 -13.21 33.67
C VAL A 170 -2.07 -12.34 34.88
N ALA A 171 -1.68 -11.09 34.65
CA ALA A 171 -1.37 -10.13 35.71
C ALA A 171 -2.64 -9.63 36.44
N ASP A 172 -3.77 -9.55 35.76
CA ASP A 172 -5.07 -9.19 36.36
C ASP A 172 -5.63 -10.32 37.24
N VAL A 173 -5.29 -11.57 36.94
CA VAL A 173 -5.59 -12.73 37.82
C VAL A 173 -4.76 -12.69 39.12
N ARG A 174 -3.61 -11.99 39.11
CA ARG A 174 -2.68 -11.91 40.24
C ARG A 174 -2.95 -10.73 41.18
N ARG A 175 -3.64 -9.67 40.72
CA ARG A 175 -4.05 -8.55 41.58
C ARG A 175 -5.39 -8.87 42.24
N ASN A 176 -5.44 -8.71 43.55
CA ASN A 176 -6.57 -9.07 44.41
C ASN A 176 -7.93 -8.58 43.88
N ALA A 177 -8.96 -9.40 44.07
CA ALA A 177 -10.34 -9.17 43.64
C ALA A 177 -10.98 -7.86 44.16
N ASP A 178 -10.35 -7.17 45.12
CA ASP A 178 -10.91 -6.00 45.79
C ASP A 178 -10.62 -4.66 45.07
N GLU A 179 -9.57 -4.55 44.24
CA GLU A 179 -9.39 -3.39 43.35
C GLU A 179 -10.20 -3.51 42.05
N MET A 180 -10.79 -4.69 41.81
CA MET A 180 -11.57 -4.98 40.60
C MET A 180 -12.93 -4.25 40.59
N ILE A 181 -13.39 -3.75 41.75
CA ILE A 181 -14.66 -3.03 41.92
C ILE A 181 -14.45 -1.49 41.92
N ALA A 182 -13.26 -1.00 42.24
CA ALA A 182 -13.00 0.45 42.44
C ALA A 182 -12.29 1.15 41.26
N GLY A 183 -11.78 0.41 40.27
CA GLY A 183 -11.32 0.95 38.98
C GLY A 183 -12.49 1.20 38.04
N THR A 184 -13.33 2.17 38.40
CA THR A 184 -14.60 2.56 37.81
C THR A 184 -14.55 2.79 36.29
N ALA A 185 -15.43 2.10 35.57
CA ALA A 185 -16.14 2.54 34.37
C ALA A 185 -15.39 3.54 33.46
N ASN A 186 -14.54 3.03 32.56
CA ASN A 186 -14.43 3.71 31.28
C ASN A 186 -15.72 3.38 30.53
N GLU A 187 -16.63 4.35 30.44
CA GLU A 187 -17.75 4.34 29.49
C GLU A 187 -17.23 3.80 28.15
N ALA A 188 -18.05 3.02 27.45
CA ALA A 188 -17.69 2.53 26.12
C ALA A 188 -17.17 3.71 25.28
N THR A 189 -15.85 3.81 25.13
CA THR A 189 -15.15 4.89 24.44
C THR A 189 -15.54 4.95 22.97
N GLY A 190 -16.17 3.87 22.49
CA GLY A 190 -16.43 3.63 21.09
C GLY A 190 -17.30 4.67 20.38
N THR A 191 -18.11 5.49 21.07
CA THR A 191 -18.93 6.51 20.38
C THR A 191 -18.61 7.96 20.76
N THR A 192 -17.84 8.21 21.81
CA THR A 192 -17.62 9.57 22.34
C THR A 192 -16.89 10.47 21.35
N TYR A 193 -16.04 9.91 20.48
CA TYR A 193 -15.36 10.70 19.43
C TYR A 193 -16.25 10.99 18.22
N TRP A 194 -17.36 10.27 18.06
CA TRP A 194 -18.30 10.44 16.94
C TRP A 194 -19.40 11.45 17.20
N ASP A 195 -19.47 12.02 18.41
CA ASP A 195 -20.39 13.13 18.73
C ASP A 195 -20.06 14.40 17.93
N ARG A 196 -18.80 14.55 17.49
CA ARG A 196 -18.34 15.62 16.60
C ARG A 196 -17.67 15.01 15.36
N PRO A 197 -18.45 14.41 14.45
CA PRO A 197 -17.89 13.62 13.35
C PRO A 197 -17.17 14.48 12.29
N VAL A 198 -17.48 15.78 12.24
CA VAL A 198 -16.97 16.76 11.26
C VAL A 198 -15.81 17.60 11.83
N GLU A 199 -15.08 17.09 12.82
CA GLU A 199 -13.91 17.77 13.36
C GLU A 199 -12.69 17.62 12.44
N TYR A 200 -11.94 18.69 12.19
CA TYR A 200 -10.77 18.69 11.30
C TYR A 200 -9.64 19.55 11.87
N ASP A 201 -8.45 19.42 11.28
CA ASP A 201 -7.29 20.22 11.61
C ASP A 201 -7.34 21.58 10.91
N SER A 202 -7.63 22.63 11.67
CA SER A 202 -7.69 24.02 11.19
C SER A 202 -6.32 24.57 10.78
N ASP A 203 -5.22 23.99 11.30
CA ASP A 203 -3.87 24.39 10.90
C ASP A 203 -3.53 23.86 9.50
N ALA A 204 -4.16 22.75 9.10
CA ALA A 204 -3.94 22.08 7.83
C ALA A 204 -4.97 22.47 6.74
N ALA A 205 -6.23 22.67 7.10
CA ALA A 205 -7.30 22.90 6.13
C ALA A 205 -8.20 24.07 6.54
N GLY A 206 -8.61 24.88 5.57
CA GLY A 206 -9.52 26.01 5.81
C GLY A 206 -10.99 25.60 6.02
N THR A 207 -11.37 24.39 5.58
CA THR A 207 -12.71 23.83 5.77
C THR A 207 -12.63 22.31 5.91
N TRP A 208 -13.66 21.71 6.52
CA TRP A 208 -13.76 20.25 6.61
C TRP A 208 -13.79 19.55 5.24
N PHE A 209 -14.39 20.18 4.23
CA PHE A 209 -14.40 19.61 2.88
C PHE A 209 -12.99 19.55 2.28
N ASN A 210 -12.16 20.57 2.53
CA ASN A 210 -10.77 20.57 2.09
C ASN A 210 -9.97 19.46 2.79
N SER A 211 -10.13 19.27 4.10
CA SER A 211 -9.49 18.16 4.82
C SER A 211 -9.97 16.79 4.32
N LEU A 212 -11.25 16.66 3.97
CA LEU A 212 -11.79 15.45 3.36
C LEU A 212 -11.15 15.17 1.99
N ALA A 213 -11.06 16.17 1.11
CA ALA A 213 -10.45 16.01 -0.21
C ALA A 213 -8.98 15.58 -0.11
N MET A 214 -8.23 16.19 0.81
CA MET A 214 -6.86 15.77 1.12
C MET A 214 -6.81 14.34 1.66
N SER A 215 -7.71 13.98 2.58
CA SER A 215 -7.82 12.63 3.13
C SER A 215 -8.09 11.57 2.05
N ILE A 216 -8.92 11.87 1.06
CA ILE A 216 -9.21 11.00 -0.09
C ILE A 216 -7.94 10.75 -0.92
N SER A 217 -7.14 11.78 -1.20
CA SER A 217 -5.85 11.64 -1.90
C SER A 217 -4.86 10.78 -1.08
N ILE A 218 -4.76 11.03 0.23
CA ILE A 218 -3.92 10.27 1.15
C ILE A 218 -4.34 8.78 1.20
N ALA A 219 -5.65 8.51 1.25
CA ALA A 219 -6.20 7.16 1.29
C ALA A 219 -6.05 6.40 -0.04
N SER A 220 -5.97 7.11 -1.16
CA SER A 220 -5.79 6.50 -2.49
C SER A 220 -4.51 5.66 -2.57
N PHE A 221 -3.48 6.02 -1.80
CA PHE A 221 -2.27 5.21 -1.63
C PHE A 221 -2.56 3.77 -1.17
N ALA A 222 -3.55 3.59 -0.28
CA ALA A 222 -3.89 2.28 0.27
C ALA A 222 -4.51 1.35 -0.77
N TYR A 223 -5.06 1.92 -1.86
CA TYR A 223 -5.67 1.18 -2.96
C TYR A 223 -4.73 0.97 -4.16
N VAL A 224 -3.55 1.61 -4.17
CA VAL A 224 -2.50 1.31 -5.15
C VAL A 224 -2.18 -0.18 -5.04
N GLY A 225 -2.31 -0.91 -6.14
CA GLY A 225 -2.07 -2.35 -6.16
C GLY A 225 -3.26 -3.18 -6.62
N VAL A 226 -4.49 -2.64 -6.62
CA VAL A 226 -5.69 -3.38 -7.09
C VAL A 226 -5.53 -3.83 -8.54
N GLU A 227 -4.89 -2.99 -9.35
CA GLU A 227 -4.63 -3.21 -10.76
C GLU A 227 -3.47 -4.19 -11.04
N VAL A 228 -2.73 -4.62 -10.01
CA VAL A 228 -1.64 -5.60 -10.15
C VAL A 228 -2.16 -6.97 -10.59
N VAL A 229 -3.44 -7.30 -10.31
CA VAL A 229 -4.10 -8.47 -10.91
C VAL A 229 -3.96 -8.42 -12.42
N ALA A 230 -4.26 -7.26 -13.03
CA ALA A 230 -4.25 -7.12 -14.47
C ALA A 230 -2.83 -7.16 -15.03
N ALA A 231 -1.85 -6.57 -14.33
CA ALA A 231 -0.45 -6.62 -14.73
C ALA A 231 0.16 -8.04 -14.67
N SER A 232 -0.29 -8.86 -13.71
CA SER A 232 0.24 -10.22 -13.48
C SER A 232 -0.57 -11.34 -14.13
N ALA A 233 -1.79 -11.07 -14.60
CA ALA A 233 -2.71 -12.04 -15.17
C ALA A 233 -2.09 -12.93 -16.26
N LEU A 234 -1.18 -12.36 -17.07
CA LEU A 234 -0.56 -13.04 -18.21
C LEU A 234 0.76 -13.72 -17.90
N GLU A 235 1.31 -13.50 -16.71
CA GLU A 235 2.49 -14.22 -16.21
C GLU A 235 2.10 -15.55 -15.54
N ALA A 236 0.82 -15.74 -15.21
CA ALA A 236 0.30 -16.82 -14.36
C ALA A 236 0.57 -18.24 -14.87
N ARG A 237 0.70 -18.44 -16.19
CA ARG A 237 1.21 -19.67 -16.83
C ARG A 237 1.15 -19.48 -18.34
N TRP A 238 2.32 -19.33 -18.95
CA TRP A 238 2.46 -19.61 -20.37
C TRP A 238 2.85 -21.08 -20.50
N PRO A 239 2.02 -21.96 -21.10
CA PRO A 239 2.45 -23.30 -21.44
C PRO A 239 3.72 -23.19 -22.28
N ASN A 240 4.74 -24.00 -21.97
CA ASN A 240 6.02 -24.01 -22.68
C ASN A 240 5.77 -23.97 -24.20
N ALA A 241 6.57 -23.20 -24.94
CA ALA A 241 6.45 -23.07 -26.40
C ALA A 241 6.42 -24.43 -27.14
N ASN A 242 6.91 -25.51 -26.51
CA ASN A 242 6.87 -26.89 -27.02
C ASN A 242 5.51 -27.59 -26.86
N ALA A 243 4.56 -27.06 -26.08
CA ALA A 243 3.19 -27.54 -26.00
C ALA A 243 2.30 -26.98 -27.13
N ARG A 244 2.73 -25.89 -27.79
CA ARG A 244 1.98 -25.25 -28.89
C ARG A 244 1.88 -26.09 -30.16
N THR A 245 2.74 -27.08 -30.33
CA THR A 245 2.78 -27.88 -31.55
C THR A 245 1.73 -29.00 -31.59
N ASN A 246 1.09 -29.36 -30.46
CA ASN A 246 0.18 -30.52 -30.38
C ASN A 246 -1.16 -30.29 -29.66
N THR A 247 -1.48 -29.10 -29.15
CA THR A 247 -2.78 -28.84 -28.49
C THR A 247 -3.85 -28.45 -29.50
N ASP A 248 -4.94 -29.21 -29.55
CA ASP A 248 -6.15 -28.91 -30.32
C ASP A 248 -6.72 -27.53 -29.97
N LEU A 249 -7.41 -26.90 -30.94
CA LEU A 249 -8.07 -25.59 -30.77
C LEU A 249 -9.02 -25.54 -29.57
N SER A 250 -9.62 -26.68 -29.19
CA SER A 250 -10.52 -26.81 -28.04
C SER A 250 -9.81 -26.63 -26.69
N ASP A 251 -8.58 -27.14 -26.55
CA ASP A 251 -7.81 -27.00 -25.31
C ASP A 251 -7.37 -25.54 -25.10
N ARG A 252 -7.03 -24.84 -26.19
CA ARG A 252 -6.70 -23.39 -26.13
C ARG A 252 -7.87 -22.55 -25.67
N SER A 253 -9.09 -22.83 -26.14
CA SER A 253 -10.28 -22.11 -25.70
C SER A 253 -10.61 -22.36 -24.22
N ASN A 254 -10.36 -23.57 -23.72
CA ASN A 254 -10.61 -23.90 -22.32
C ASN A 254 -9.61 -23.18 -21.38
N ASP A 255 -8.33 -23.12 -21.74
CA ASP A 255 -7.30 -22.41 -20.97
C ASP A 255 -7.54 -20.90 -20.93
N GLU A 256 -7.89 -20.28 -22.06
CA GLU A 256 -8.21 -18.84 -22.14
C GLU A 256 -9.47 -18.51 -21.32
N LEU A 257 -10.49 -19.37 -21.36
CA LEU A 257 -11.72 -19.22 -20.58
C LEU A 257 -11.47 -19.36 -19.07
N LEU A 258 -10.60 -20.29 -18.67
CA LEU A 258 -10.17 -20.47 -17.27
C LEU A 258 -9.38 -19.26 -16.76
N ILE A 259 -8.50 -18.66 -17.58
CA ILE A 259 -7.77 -17.43 -17.24
C ILE A 259 -8.76 -16.28 -17.05
N GLY A 260 -9.68 -16.09 -18.00
CA GLY A 260 -10.71 -15.04 -17.91
C GLY A 260 -11.57 -15.17 -16.65
N GLN A 261 -12.00 -16.39 -16.29
CA GLN A 261 -12.76 -16.63 -15.05
C GLN A 261 -11.96 -16.31 -13.78
N THR A 262 -10.69 -16.69 -13.75
CA THR A 262 -9.79 -16.46 -12.59
C THR A 262 -9.53 -14.96 -12.38
N VAL A 263 -9.23 -14.24 -13.45
CA VAL A 263 -9.00 -12.79 -13.42
C VAL A 263 -10.29 -12.07 -13.01
N ARG A 264 -11.44 -12.47 -13.58
CA ARG A 264 -12.74 -11.87 -13.27
C ARG A 264 -13.09 -11.98 -11.78
N PHE A 265 -12.87 -13.15 -11.18
CA PHE A 265 -13.09 -13.33 -9.75
C PHE A 265 -12.20 -12.37 -8.94
N SER A 266 -10.90 -12.39 -9.20
CA SER A 266 -9.92 -11.57 -8.46
C SER A 266 -10.23 -10.08 -8.53
N SER A 267 -10.52 -9.56 -9.72
CA SER A 267 -10.77 -8.13 -9.91
C SER A 267 -12.08 -7.63 -9.32
N VAL A 268 -13.08 -8.50 -9.12
CA VAL A 268 -14.33 -8.12 -8.45
C VAL A 268 -14.17 -8.14 -6.94
N TYR A 269 -13.61 -9.23 -6.39
CA TYR A 269 -13.62 -9.46 -4.95
C TYR A 269 -12.49 -8.75 -4.20
N ILE A 270 -11.30 -8.61 -4.80
CA ILE A 270 -10.15 -8.01 -4.10
C ILE A 270 -10.41 -6.54 -3.73
N PRO A 271 -10.89 -5.65 -4.64
CA PRO A 271 -11.16 -4.25 -4.27
C PRO A 271 -12.27 -4.12 -3.24
N VAL A 272 -13.31 -4.98 -3.32
CA VAL A 272 -14.41 -4.99 -2.35
C VAL A 272 -13.91 -5.43 -0.98
N LEU A 273 -13.15 -6.51 -0.90
CA LEU A 273 -12.57 -7.02 0.33
C LEU A 273 -11.65 -5.98 0.98
N ALA A 274 -10.77 -5.35 0.19
CA ALA A 274 -9.90 -4.29 0.64
C ALA A 274 -10.70 -3.10 1.18
N THR A 275 -11.74 -2.67 0.46
CA THR A 275 -12.61 -1.56 0.88
C THR A 275 -13.33 -1.85 2.18
N ILE A 276 -13.97 -3.01 2.31
CA ILE A 276 -14.65 -3.40 3.54
C ILE A 276 -13.65 -3.44 4.69
N SER A 277 -12.49 -4.05 4.48
CA SER A 277 -11.45 -4.14 5.50
C SER A 277 -10.95 -2.78 5.97
N TYR A 278 -10.72 -1.85 5.03
CA TYR A 278 -10.21 -0.51 5.33
C TYR A 278 -11.24 0.38 6.00
N VAL A 279 -12.48 0.35 5.53
CA VAL A 279 -13.58 1.09 6.17
C VAL A 279 -13.82 0.56 7.57
N VAL A 280 -13.92 -0.76 7.75
CA VAL A 280 -14.15 -1.37 9.06
C VAL A 280 -12.99 -1.06 10.01
N ALA A 281 -11.75 -1.31 9.61
CA ALA A 281 -10.60 -1.06 10.47
C ALA A 281 -10.40 0.43 10.78
N GLY A 282 -10.59 1.33 9.81
CA GLY A 282 -10.49 2.77 9.99
C GLY A 282 -11.56 3.33 10.93
N VAL A 283 -12.82 2.91 10.76
CA VAL A 283 -13.92 3.30 11.67
C VAL A 283 -13.68 2.74 13.08
N LEU A 284 -13.32 1.47 13.20
CA LEU A 284 -13.00 0.88 14.50
C LEU A 284 -11.81 1.57 15.18
N ALA A 285 -10.79 1.99 14.43
CA ALA A 285 -9.69 2.78 14.99
C ALA A 285 -10.17 4.15 15.47
N SER A 286 -11.04 4.83 14.71
CA SER A 286 -11.60 6.14 15.09
C SER A 286 -12.46 6.12 16.36
N PHE A 287 -12.98 4.95 16.75
CA PHE A 287 -13.70 4.72 18.00
C PHE A 287 -12.76 4.61 19.21
N ASN A 288 -11.51 4.20 18.99
CA ASN A 288 -10.57 3.86 20.05
C ASN A 288 -9.53 4.95 20.34
N ILE A 289 -9.34 5.92 19.44
CA ILE A 289 -8.35 7.01 19.62
C ILE A 289 -8.91 8.36 19.20
N ARG A 290 -8.58 9.40 19.97
CA ARG A 290 -8.94 10.78 19.67
C ARG A 290 -8.08 11.33 18.53
N ARG A 291 -8.69 12.04 17.58
CA ARG A 291 -8.02 12.77 16.47
C ARG A 291 -6.75 13.54 16.91
N GLY A 292 -6.85 14.25 18.02
CA GLY A 292 -5.79 15.14 18.50
C GLY A 292 -4.72 14.50 19.37
N ASP A 293 -4.62 13.17 19.38
CA ASP A 293 -3.60 12.43 20.12
C ASP A 293 -2.21 12.69 19.52
N CYS A 294 -1.25 12.98 20.40
CA CYS A 294 0.11 13.34 20.02
C CYS A 294 0.90 12.20 19.36
N ARG A 295 0.44 10.96 19.50
CA ARG A 295 1.07 9.78 18.91
C ARG A 295 0.70 9.60 17.43
N LEU A 296 -0.38 10.24 16.96
CA LEU A 296 -0.83 10.13 15.58
C LEU A 296 0.09 10.91 14.62
N PRO A 297 0.33 10.38 13.42
CA PRO A 297 1.15 11.06 12.42
C PRO A 297 0.42 12.29 11.85
N ARG A 298 1.02 13.48 11.98
CA ARG A 298 0.52 14.74 11.40
C ARG A 298 1.24 15.06 10.10
N LEU A 299 0.66 15.92 9.26
CA LEU A 299 1.31 16.40 8.01
C LEU A 299 2.62 17.13 8.33
N SER A 300 3.67 16.87 7.55
CA SER A 300 5.05 17.33 7.84
C SER A 300 5.25 18.84 7.78
N TRP A 301 4.36 19.55 7.10
CA TRP A 301 4.39 21.00 6.94
C TRP A 301 3.54 21.75 7.98
N VAL A 302 2.77 21.03 8.78
CA VAL A 302 1.99 21.58 9.90
C VAL A 302 2.85 21.57 11.16
N ASN A 303 2.74 22.61 11.98
CA ASN A 303 3.51 22.71 13.21
C ASN A 303 3.20 21.54 14.17
N SER A 304 4.24 20.97 14.76
CA SER A 304 4.10 19.94 15.79
C SER A 304 3.31 20.48 16.98
N ARG A 305 2.38 19.69 17.50
CA ARG A 305 1.58 20.06 18.67
C ARG A 305 2.45 20.03 19.93
N GLU A 306 2.34 21.05 20.78
CA GLU A 306 2.96 21.03 22.10
C GLU A 306 2.24 20.00 22.99
N CYS A 307 2.88 18.87 23.22
CA CYS A 307 2.35 17.78 24.02
C CYS A 307 3.04 17.77 25.39
N ASN A 308 2.40 18.39 26.38
CA ASN A 308 2.91 18.41 27.75
C ASN A 308 2.91 16.99 28.35
N SER A 309 4.03 16.59 28.92
CA SER A 309 4.30 15.28 29.51
C SER A 309 3.55 14.97 30.81
N THR A 310 2.41 15.60 31.06
CA THR A 310 1.66 15.53 32.33
C THR A 310 0.37 14.72 32.26
N SER A 311 0.18 13.87 31.25
CA SER A 311 -0.88 12.85 31.29
C SER A 311 -0.47 11.72 32.26
N PRO A 312 -1.28 11.40 33.29
CA PRO A 312 -0.92 10.44 34.33
C PRO A 312 -1.20 9.01 33.86
N SER A 313 -0.35 8.44 33.00
CA SER A 313 -0.44 7.02 32.61
C SER A 313 0.83 6.39 32.02
N SER A 314 2.04 6.77 32.46
CA SER A 314 3.28 6.18 31.91
C SER A 314 4.29 5.72 32.97
N ASN A 315 4.00 4.57 33.59
CA ASN A 315 5.05 3.68 34.13
C ASN A 315 5.61 2.71 33.07
N HIS A 316 5.19 2.83 31.80
CA HIS A 316 5.88 2.21 30.68
C HIS A 316 6.91 3.20 30.11
N THR A 317 8.17 2.79 30.20
CA THR A 317 9.39 3.34 29.58
C THR A 317 9.17 4.58 28.70
N THR A 318 9.73 5.68 29.17
CA THR A 318 10.02 6.97 28.52
C THR A 318 9.93 6.93 26.98
N TYR A 319 8.72 7.06 26.46
CA TYR A 319 8.51 7.43 25.06
C TYR A 319 8.97 8.88 24.89
N GLY A 320 9.99 9.10 24.06
CA GLY A 320 10.42 10.44 23.69
C GLY A 320 9.24 11.21 23.08
N THR A 321 9.08 12.46 23.49
CA THR A 321 8.03 13.43 23.15
C THR A 321 7.99 13.85 21.65
N GLY A 322 8.15 12.91 20.73
CA GLY A 322 8.15 13.18 19.29
C GLY A 322 8.21 11.97 18.35
N SER A 323 8.03 10.73 18.83
CA SER A 323 7.94 9.57 17.93
C SER A 323 6.49 9.36 17.51
N THR A 324 6.16 9.67 16.25
CA THR A 324 4.86 9.31 15.66
C THR A 324 4.77 7.79 15.53
N THR A 325 3.61 7.23 15.86
CA THR A 325 3.34 5.79 15.79
C THR A 325 2.07 5.54 14.99
N SER A 326 1.91 4.38 14.39
CA SER A 326 0.63 4.01 13.77
C SER A 326 -0.52 4.12 14.77
N ALA A 327 -1.72 4.47 14.27
CA ALA A 327 -2.91 4.58 15.13
C ALA A 327 -3.21 3.27 15.87
N PHE A 328 -2.96 2.14 15.24
CA PHE A 328 -3.22 0.82 15.80
C PHE A 328 -2.26 0.47 16.95
N VAL A 329 -0.98 0.86 16.84
CA VAL A 329 0.00 0.73 17.93
C VAL A 329 -0.37 1.69 19.06
N ALA A 330 -0.75 2.94 18.76
CA ALA A 330 -1.19 3.90 19.77
C ALA A 330 -2.41 3.40 20.57
N ILE A 331 -3.39 2.77 19.90
CA ILE A 331 -4.54 2.14 20.56
C ILE A 331 -4.10 0.96 21.45
N ALA A 332 -3.15 0.14 21.00
CA ALA A 332 -2.64 -0.97 21.81
C ALA A 332 -1.91 -0.49 23.09
N ILE A 333 -1.18 0.61 23.00
CA ILE A 333 -0.55 1.29 24.14
C ILE A 333 -1.63 1.81 25.10
N GLU A 334 -2.65 2.48 24.58
CA GLU A 334 -3.76 3.02 25.38
C GLU A 334 -4.54 1.92 26.10
N ALA A 335 -4.69 0.75 25.46
CA ALA A 335 -5.33 -0.43 26.04
C ALA A 335 -4.52 -1.06 27.19
N GLY A 336 -3.28 -0.62 27.43
CA GLY A 336 -2.45 -1.07 28.56
C GLY A 336 -1.98 -2.52 28.44
N LEU A 337 -1.76 -3.03 27.22
CA LEU A 337 -1.30 -4.40 26.95
C LEU A 337 0.15 -4.40 26.43
N PRO A 338 1.17 -4.50 27.30
CA PRO A 338 2.57 -4.26 26.95
C PRO A 338 3.26 -5.21 25.96
N PRO A 339 2.77 -6.44 25.70
CA PRO A 339 3.34 -7.24 24.60
C PRO A 339 2.66 -6.95 23.26
N LEU A 340 1.49 -6.30 23.23
CA LEU A 340 0.66 -6.23 22.04
C LEU A 340 1.08 -5.10 21.09
N ASP A 341 1.43 -3.94 21.64
CA ASP A 341 2.00 -2.82 20.89
C ASP A 341 3.28 -3.22 20.16
N HIS A 342 4.16 -3.97 20.81
CA HIS A 342 5.35 -4.57 20.17
C HIS A 342 4.97 -5.53 19.03
N VAL A 343 4.01 -6.44 19.24
CA VAL A 343 3.57 -7.40 18.21
C VAL A 343 2.98 -6.67 17.02
N PHE A 344 2.17 -5.64 17.26
CA PHE A 344 1.58 -4.82 16.21
C PHE A 344 2.66 -4.12 15.41
N ASN A 345 3.60 -3.47 16.08
CA ASN A 345 4.67 -2.75 15.42
C ASN A 345 5.58 -3.68 14.57
N VAL A 346 5.91 -4.88 15.06
CA VAL A 346 6.70 -5.87 14.29
C VAL A 346 5.96 -6.25 13.02
N PHE A 347 4.65 -6.47 13.13
CA PHE A 347 3.83 -6.81 11.99
C PHE A 347 3.74 -5.65 10.97
N LEU A 348 3.70 -4.40 11.42
CA LEU A 348 3.70 -3.24 10.53
C LEU A 348 5.01 -3.13 9.75
N VAL A 349 6.15 -3.36 10.40
CA VAL A 349 7.46 -3.46 9.72
C VAL A 349 7.44 -4.59 8.68
N PHE A 350 6.97 -5.79 9.07
CA PHE A 350 6.85 -6.92 8.14
C PHE A 350 5.97 -6.57 6.94
N THR A 351 4.83 -5.90 7.17
CA THR A 351 3.90 -5.50 6.12
C THR A 351 4.51 -4.45 5.20
N ALA A 352 5.23 -3.48 5.75
CA ALA A 352 5.93 -2.45 4.99
C ALA A 352 6.98 -3.05 4.05
N LEU A 353 7.82 -3.95 4.56
CA LEU A 353 8.91 -4.57 3.78
C LEU A 353 8.39 -5.51 2.69
N THR A 354 7.32 -6.27 2.98
CA THR A 354 6.70 -7.16 1.99
C THR A 354 5.94 -6.36 0.93
N CYS A 355 5.25 -5.27 1.27
CA CYS A 355 4.67 -4.36 0.29
C CYS A 355 5.75 -3.65 -0.55
N ALA A 356 6.89 -3.27 0.05
CA ALA A 356 8.01 -2.71 -0.68
C ALA A 356 8.55 -3.72 -1.71
N CYS A 357 8.68 -4.99 -1.30
CA CYS A 357 9.07 -6.08 -2.18
C CYS A 357 8.14 -6.21 -3.40
N THR A 358 6.82 -6.21 -3.19
CA THR A 358 5.81 -6.25 -4.27
C THR A 358 5.87 -5.01 -5.15
N ASN A 359 6.05 -3.82 -4.58
CA ASN A 359 6.14 -2.60 -5.38
C ASN A 359 7.38 -2.60 -6.28
N LEU A 360 8.51 -3.12 -5.80
CA LEU A 360 9.69 -3.28 -6.62
C LEU A 360 9.48 -4.31 -7.74
N TYR A 361 8.78 -5.41 -7.44
CA TYR A 361 8.35 -6.39 -8.45
C TYR A 361 7.54 -5.72 -9.56
N VAL A 362 6.46 -5.00 -9.21
CA VAL A 362 5.58 -4.35 -10.18
C VAL A 362 6.30 -3.26 -10.97
N ALA A 363 7.11 -2.42 -10.31
CA ALA A 363 7.92 -1.40 -10.98
C ALA A 363 8.83 -2.01 -12.05
N SER A 364 9.48 -3.14 -11.75
CA SER A 364 10.35 -3.81 -12.72
C SER A 364 9.58 -4.31 -13.95
N ARG A 365 8.32 -4.73 -13.79
CA ARG A 365 7.48 -5.23 -14.89
C ARG A 365 6.82 -4.12 -15.69
N ALA A 366 6.45 -3.02 -15.03
CA ALA A 366 6.02 -1.80 -15.69
C ALA A 366 7.10 -1.29 -16.66
N LEU A 367 8.34 -1.16 -16.16
CA LEU A 367 9.46 -0.69 -16.98
C LEU A 367 9.86 -1.69 -18.08
N PHE A 368 9.85 -2.98 -17.76
CA PHE A 368 10.06 -4.03 -18.75
C PHE A 368 8.98 -4.01 -19.84
N GLY A 369 7.70 -3.89 -19.48
CA GLY A 369 6.58 -3.85 -20.42
C GLY A 369 6.67 -2.68 -21.40
N LEU A 370 7.11 -1.52 -20.91
CA LEU A 370 7.35 -0.33 -21.74
C LEU A 370 8.51 -0.52 -22.72
N THR A 371 9.56 -1.22 -22.29
CA THR A 371 10.83 -1.30 -23.04
C THR A 371 11.01 -2.58 -23.84
N ALA A 372 10.21 -3.63 -23.60
CA ALA A 372 10.32 -4.92 -24.27
C ALA A 372 9.96 -4.87 -25.76
N ARG A 373 9.20 -3.86 -26.20
CA ARG A 373 8.84 -3.64 -27.60
C ARG A 373 9.81 -2.72 -28.34
N LEU A 374 10.76 -2.10 -27.64
CA LEU A 374 11.78 -1.27 -28.26
C LEU A 374 12.82 -2.16 -28.94
N ASP A 375 13.21 -1.76 -30.15
CA ASP A 375 14.21 -2.48 -30.92
C ASP A 375 15.62 -2.02 -30.53
N ASP A 376 16.57 -2.95 -30.46
CA ASP A 376 17.96 -2.72 -30.03
C ASP A 376 18.91 -2.58 -31.24
N SER A 377 18.35 -2.33 -32.42
CA SER A 377 19.10 -2.19 -33.66
C SER A 377 20.13 -1.06 -33.58
N PRO A 378 21.37 -1.26 -34.07
CA PRO A 378 22.45 -0.29 -33.97
C PRO A 378 22.17 1.05 -34.69
N ASP A 379 21.19 1.08 -35.59
CA ASP A 379 20.73 2.25 -36.34
C ASP A 379 19.81 3.19 -35.54
N GLN A 380 19.37 2.79 -34.34
CA GLN A 380 18.52 3.61 -33.48
C GLN A 380 19.29 4.64 -32.64
N PRO A 381 18.66 5.76 -32.27
CA PRO A 381 19.28 6.75 -31.39
C PRO A 381 19.68 6.15 -30.04
N LEU A 382 20.78 6.65 -29.47
CA LEU A 382 21.40 6.15 -28.23
C LEU A 382 20.41 5.99 -27.07
N LEU A 383 19.44 6.90 -26.95
CA LEU A 383 18.42 6.86 -25.91
C LEU A 383 17.50 5.63 -26.04
N LEU A 384 17.01 5.33 -27.24
CA LEU A 384 16.14 4.17 -27.46
C LEU A 384 16.90 2.87 -27.20
N ARG A 385 18.16 2.81 -27.61
CA ARG A 385 19.03 1.65 -27.36
C ARG A 385 19.31 1.45 -25.87
N TRP A 386 19.52 2.55 -25.14
CA TRP A 386 19.64 2.52 -23.68
C TRP A 386 18.34 2.08 -23.00
N LEU A 387 17.18 2.49 -23.50
CA LEU A 387 15.88 2.04 -22.99
C LEU A 387 15.61 0.57 -23.31
N ALA A 388 15.89 0.12 -24.54
CA ALA A 388 15.77 -1.27 -24.98
C ALA A 388 16.63 -2.23 -24.14
N TRP A 389 17.71 -1.73 -23.52
CA TRP A 389 18.54 -2.51 -22.61
C TRP A 389 17.77 -3.01 -21.37
N PHE A 390 16.76 -2.27 -20.90
CA PHE A 390 15.87 -2.67 -19.80
C PHE A 390 14.83 -3.72 -20.22
N GLY A 391 14.52 -3.81 -21.51
CA GLY A 391 13.59 -4.77 -22.10
C GLY A 391 14.12 -6.20 -22.20
N LYS A 392 15.25 -6.53 -21.56
CA LYS A 392 15.88 -7.86 -21.59
C LYS A 392 15.76 -8.59 -20.26
N THR A 393 15.34 -9.86 -20.32
CA THR A 393 15.27 -10.73 -19.15
C THR A 393 16.54 -11.57 -18.97
N ASN A 394 16.83 -11.98 -17.74
CA ASN A 394 17.92 -12.91 -17.42
C ASN A 394 17.50 -14.38 -17.67
N ARG A 395 18.42 -15.34 -17.49
CA ARG A 395 18.18 -16.81 -17.62
C ARG A 395 16.99 -17.32 -16.79
N HIS A 396 16.63 -16.62 -15.73
CA HIS A 396 15.49 -16.93 -14.85
C HIS A 396 14.17 -16.27 -15.27
N ARG A 397 14.11 -15.64 -16.46
CA ARG A 397 12.95 -14.86 -16.97
C ARG A 397 12.59 -13.65 -16.10
N VAL A 398 13.56 -13.14 -15.34
CA VAL A 398 13.40 -11.93 -14.51
C VAL A 398 14.11 -10.74 -15.18
N PRO A 399 13.45 -9.60 -15.44
CA PRO A 399 14.06 -8.34 -15.88
C PRO A 399 14.87 -7.67 -14.75
N MET A 400 16.00 -8.28 -14.41
CA MET A 400 16.90 -7.84 -13.33
C MET A 400 17.43 -6.41 -13.55
N ARG A 401 17.63 -6.01 -14.81
CA ARG A 401 18.12 -4.67 -15.18
C ARG A 401 17.12 -3.58 -14.83
N ALA A 402 15.86 -3.77 -15.26
CA ALA A 402 14.76 -2.88 -14.95
C ALA A 402 14.54 -2.79 -13.44
N MET A 403 14.62 -3.92 -12.74
CA MET A 403 14.49 -3.99 -11.28
C MET A 403 15.55 -3.21 -10.53
N ILE A 404 16.83 -3.42 -10.84
CA ILE A 404 17.93 -2.70 -10.19
C ILE A 404 17.80 -1.21 -10.46
N PHE A 405 17.44 -0.82 -11.69
CA PHE A 405 17.21 0.59 -12.02
C PHE A 405 16.06 1.18 -11.20
N SER A 406 14.89 0.54 -11.16
CA SER A 406 13.75 0.99 -10.36
C SER A 406 14.09 1.16 -8.88
N ALA A 407 14.85 0.22 -8.30
CA ALA A 407 15.29 0.32 -6.91
C ALA A 407 16.25 1.50 -6.68
N LEU A 408 17.22 1.69 -7.58
CA LEU A 408 18.23 2.73 -7.47
C LEU A 408 17.69 4.13 -7.76
N SER A 409 16.63 4.28 -8.56
CA SER A 409 16.05 5.59 -8.91
C SER A 409 15.64 6.40 -7.67
N PHE A 410 15.14 5.74 -6.62
CA PHE A 410 14.63 6.38 -5.41
C PHE A 410 15.31 5.89 -4.12
N CYS A 411 16.35 5.06 -4.19
CA CYS A 411 17.02 4.54 -2.98
C CYS A 411 17.66 5.64 -2.11
N TRP A 412 17.93 6.82 -2.68
CA TRP A 412 18.48 7.98 -1.99
C TRP A 412 17.45 8.73 -1.13
N VAL A 413 16.15 8.55 -1.40
CA VAL A 413 15.08 9.30 -0.73
C VAL A 413 15.05 9.06 0.78
N PRO A 414 15.11 7.80 1.28
CA PRO A 414 15.11 7.57 2.73
C PRO A 414 16.34 8.17 3.43
N PHE A 415 17.50 8.25 2.74
CA PHE A 415 18.71 8.85 3.32
C PHE A 415 18.57 10.34 3.62
N LEU A 416 17.62 11.04 3.00
CA LEU A 416 17.33 12.43 3.32
C LEU A 416 16.89 12.58 4.79
N GLN A 417 16.26 11.56 5.38
CA GLN A 417 15.82 11.58 6.78
C GLN A 417 16.99 11.63 7.79
N LEU A 418 18.21 11.29 7.37
CA LEU A 418 19.40 11.36 8.22
C LEU A 418 19.83 12.82 8.52
N HIS A 419 19.41 13.76 7.67
CA HIS A 419 19.69 15.16 7.85
C HIS A 419 18.72 15.77 8.87
N LYS A 420 19.24 16.23 10.03
CA LYS A 420 18.41 16.82 11.09
C LYS A 420 17.91 18.21 10.66
N ASN A 421 16.69 18.55 11.04
CA ASN A 421 16.15 19.92 11.15
C ASN A 421 15.84 20.69 9.85
N SER A 422 15.22 20.06 8.86
CA SER A 422 14.49 20.86 7.87
C SER A 422 13.12 20.25 7.59
N THR A 423 12.07 20.96 8.00
CA THR A 423 10.68 20.74 7.59
C THR A 423 10.58 20.52 6.07
N ASN A 424 11.42 21.22 5.30
CA ASN A 424 11.54 21.08 3.84
C ASN A 424 11.86 19.65 3.36
N ILE A 425 12.68 18.88 4.10
CA ILE A 425 13.03 17.51 3.71
C ILE A 425 11.86 16.56 3.97
N SER A 426 11.24 16.65 5.15
CA SER A 426 10.05 15.84 5.47
C SER A 426 8.90 16.15 4.50
N LEU A 427 8.73 17.42 4.16
CA LEU A 427 7.78 17.89 3.13
C LEU A 427 8.12 17.28 1.77
N PHE A 428 9.38 17.30 1.34
CA PHE A 428 9.78 16.70 0.07
C PHE A 428 9.49 15.20 0.01
N ILE A 429 9.78 14.45 1.08
CA ILE A 429 9.49 13.00 1.16
C ILE A 429 7.99 12.75 1.13
N GLU A 430 7.22 13.54 1.86
CA GLU A 430 5.76 13.46 1.87
C GLU A 430 5.20 13.73 0.46
N VAL A 431 5.63 14.82 -0.18
CA VAL A 431 5.25 15.18 -1.56
C VAL A 431 5.61 14.07 -2.53
N LEU A 432 6.81 13.52 -2.46
CA LEU A 432 7.21 12.43 -3.35
C LEU A 432 6.32 11.19 -3.17
N THR A 433 5.93 10.91 -1.93
CA THR A 433 5.04 9.79 -1.63
C THR A 433 3.61 10.07 -2.11
N THR A 434 3.10 11.29 -1.96
CA THR A 434 1.76 11.67 -2.46
C THR A 434 1.71 11.70 -3.98
N MET A 435 2.80 12.11 -4.65
CA MET A 435 2.91 12.03 -6.11
C MET A 435 2.74 10.59 -6.63
N GLY A 436 3.17 9.58 -5.86
CA GLY A 436 2.93 8.17 -6.20
C GLY A 436 1.44 7.82 -6.20
N SER A 437 0.68 8.29 -5.21
CA SER A 437 -0.78 8.10 -5.16
C SER A 437 -1.49 8.82 -6.31
N ASP A 438 -1.15 10.09 -6.56
CA ASP A 438 -1.81 10.88 -7.62
C ASP A 438 -1.54 10.28 -9.01
N SER A 439 -0.34 9.74 -9.21
CA SER A 439 0.06 9.05 -10.43
C SER A 439 -0.81 7.82 -10.72
N VAL A 440 -1.23 7.04 -9.71
CA VAL A 440 -2.13 5.90 -9.94
C VAL A 440 -3.53 6.34 -10.37
N ILE A 441 -4.04 7.43 -9.78
CA ILE A 441 -5.38 7.95 -10.11
C ILE A 441 -5.38 8.43 -11.57
N ILE A 442 -4.30 9.07 -12.02
CA ILE A 442 -4.13 9.46 -13.42
C ILE A 442 -4.17 8.22 -14.31
N VAL A 443 -3.40 7.17 -13.99
CA VAL A 443 -3.43 5.90 -14.75
C VAL A 443 -4.86 5.37 -14.84
N TRP A 444 -5.55 5.25 -13.71
CA TRP A 444 -6.94 4.76 -13.66
C TRP A 444 -7.91 5.60 -14.48
N ALA A 445 -7.77 6.93 -14.48
CA ALA A 445 -8.60 7.81 -15.27
C ALA A 445 -8.45 7.53 -16.79
N PHE A 446 -7.21 7.29 -17.24
CA PHE A 446 -6.95 6.95 -18.64
C PHE A 446 -7.36 5.52 -18.99
N GLU A 447 -7.30 4.56 -18.06
CA GLU A 447 -7.89 3.23 -18.25
C GLU A 447 -9.40 3.30 -18.45
N CYS A 448 -10.11 4.08 -17.63
CA CYS A 448 -11.54 4.29 -17.81
C CYS A 448 -11.85 4.96 -19.15
N TRP A 449 -11.02 5.91 -19.59
CA TRP A 449 -11.20 6.53 -20.90
C TRP A 449 -10.94 5.52 -22.03
N ALA A 450 -9.91 4.68 -21.92
CA ALA A 450 -9.62 3.63 -22.89
C ALA A 450 -10.78 2.64 -22.98
N PHE A 451 -11.36 2.26 -21.85
CA PHE A 451 -12.55 1.40 -21.78
C PHE A 451 -13.76 2.02 -22.49
N ILE A 452 -14.05 3.31 -22.29
CA ILE A 452 -15.17 3.98 -22.97
C ILE A 452 -14.96 3.98 -24.49
N ARG A 453 -13.72 4.24 -24.95
CA ARG A 453 -13.36 4.19 -26.38
C ARG A 453 -13.52 2.78 -26.94
N TYR A 454 -12.99 1.78 -26.23
CA TYR A 454 -13.11 0.37 -26.54
C TYR A 454 -14.57 -0.06 -26.70
N TYR A 455 -15.43 0.29 -25.75
CA TYR A 455 -16.86 -0.04 -25.79
C TYR A 455 -17.56 0.59 -27.01
N HIS A 456 -17.25 1.85 -27.33
CA HIS A 456 -17.77 2.49 -28.54
C HIS A 456 -17.25 1.87 -29.85
N CYS A 457 -16.02 1.36 -29.86
CA CYS A 457 -15.47 0.65 -31.01
C CYS A 457 -16.22 -0.68 -31.25
N ILE A 458 -16.47 -1.46 -30.20
CA ILE A 458 -17.23 -2.71 -30.30
C ILE A 458 -18.67 -2.47 -30.73
N ALA A 459 -19.36 -1.47 -30.14
CA ALA A 459 -20.76 -1.20 -30.44
C ALA A 459 -21.03 -0.70 -31.87
N ARG A 460 -19.98 -0.27 -32.60
CA ARG A 460 -20.06 0.17 -34.00
C ARG A 460 -19.77 -0.94 -35.01
N CYS A 461 -19.26 -2.09 -34.55
CA CYS A 461 -19.05 -3.30 -35.35
C CYS A 461 -20.28 -4.20 -35.27
#